data_AF-A0A0D2PM45-F1
#
_entry.id   AF-A0A0D2PM45-F1
#
_cell.length_a   1.000
_cell.length_b   1.000
_cell.length_c   1.000
_cell.angle_alpha   90.00
_cell.angle_beta   90.00
_cell.angle_gamma   90.00
#
_symmetry.space_group_name_H-M   'P 1'
#
loop_
_entity.id
_entity.type
_entity.pdbx_description
1 polymer ?
#
loop_
_entity_poly.entity_id
_entity_poly.type
_entity_poly.pdbx_seq_one_letter_code
_entity_poly.pdbx_strand_id
1 'polypeptide(L)'
;MRPAIFGETATGFYTPGFLLKNLTDWLTLFGAITAWIKIQSANSALIRASLKTENRTYNCIGTVLAKNGCWSFLKGGFVLDSPSNLALLLFQNSDDKDIDITIDSSSLQPFTDQEWRFNQQFMINTRAVTIHVSDQQGNRLQGAAITINQNWFVERFNAAVFENELKWYATEPDQGKTNYTLADQMLEFVRAHQIIARGHNIFWEDP
;
A
#
# COMPACT_ATOMS: atom_id res chain seq x y z
N MET A 1 -8.94 -9.18 12.95
CA MET A 1 -8.59 -8.23 14.03
C MET A 1 -9.84 -7.90 14.83
N ARG A 2 -9.76 -7.61 16.14
CA ARG A 2 -10.95 -7.21 16.93
C ARG A 2 -10.95 -5.68 17.11
N PRO A 3 -11.98 -4.96 16.63
CA PRO A 3 -12.10 -3.53 16.87
C PRO A 3 -12.15 -3.23 18.35
N ALA A 4 -11.48 -2.16 18.77
CA ALA A 4 -11.55 -1.65 20.12
C ALA A 4 -11.28 -0.15 20.12
N ILE A 5 -11.87 0.56 21.07
CA ILE A 5 -11.64 1.98 21.28
C ILE A 5 -10.75 2.09 22.52
N PHE A 6 -9.61 2.77 22.37
CA PHE A 6 -8.63 2.94 23.44
C PHE A 6 -8.58 4.41 23.83
N GLY A 7 -8.72 4.69 25.11
CA GLY A 7 -8.71 6.07 25.59
C GLY A 7 -8.24 6.20 27.02
N GLU A 8 -7.65 7.36 27.32
CA GLU A 8 -7.42 7.78 28.69
C GLU A 8 -8.67 8.51 29.19
N THR A 9 -9.32 7.92 30.20
CA THR A 9 -10.55 8.47 30.80
C THR A 9 -10.35 9.85 31.43
N ALA A 10 -9.11 10.24 31.74
CA ALA A 10 -8.77 11.54 32.29
C ALA A 10 -8.82 12.69 31.28
N THR A 11 -8.62 12.40 29.99
CA THR A 11 -8.52 13.39 28.92
C THR A 11 -9.68 13.32 27.93
N GLY A 12 -10.42 12.21 27.90
CA GLY A 12 -11.55 12.00 26.98
C GLY A 12 -11.10 11.69 25.55
N PHE A 13 -9.81 11.44 25.32
CA PHE A 13 -9.29 11.06 24.00
C PHE A 13 -9.61 9.61 23.69
N TYR A 14 -10.28 9.35 22.57
CA TYR A 14 -10.64 8.02 22.11
C TYR A 14 -9.97 7.75 20.76
N THR A 15 -8.98 6.86 20.77
CA THR A 15 -8.27 6.41 19.58
C THR A 15 -8.89 5.10 19.09
N PRO A 16 -9.36 5.02 17.83
CA PRO A 16 -9.77 3.75 17.26
C PRO A 16 -8.56 2.85 17.03
N GLY A 17 -8.73 1.57 17.32
CA GLY A 17 -7.66 0.60 17.18
C GLY A 17 -8.16 -0.83 17.11
N PHE A 18 -7.20 -1.75 17.11
CA PHE A 18 -7.47 -3.17 17.12
C PHE A 18 -6.62 -3.87 18.16
N LEU A 19 -7.24 -4.83 18.85
CA LEU A 19 -6.54 -5.79 19.67
C LEU A 19 -6.10 -6.98 18.81
N LEU A 20 -4.80 -7.24 18.79
CA LEU A 20 -4.17 -8.36 18.12
C LEU A 20 -3.70 -9.36 19.18
N LYS A 21 -4.03 -10.64 18.98
CA LYS A 21 -3.66 -11.72 19.89
C LYS A 21 -2.72 -12.68 19.18
N ASN A 22 -1.74 -13.19 19.92
CA ASN A 22 -0.86 -14.28 19.51
C ASN A 22 -0.07 -13.96 18.23
N LEU A 23 0.73 -12.89 18.26
CA LEU A 23 1.74 -12.60 17.24
C LEU A 23 3.00 -13.43 17.52
N THR A 24 2.83 -14.74 17.58
CA THR A 24 3.78 -15.66 18.23
C THR A 24 4.44 -16.67 17.32
N ASP A 25 3.95 -16.82 16.10
CA ASP A 25 4.54 -17.79 15.19
C ASP A 25 5.72 -17.14 14.46
N TRP A 26 6.86 -17.82 14.55
CA TRP A 26 8.12 -17.72 13.80
C TRP A 26 9.06 -16.52 14.03
N LEU A 27 10.37 -16.83 13.98
CA LEU A 27 11.49 -15.90 14.04
C LEU A 27 11.30 -14.76 13.04
N THR A 28 11.13 -13.53 13.54
CA THR A 28 11.00 -12.28 12.77
C THR A 28 9.73 -12.15 11.93
N LEU A 29 8.57 -11.86 12.53
CA LEU A 29 7.32 -11.69 11.79
C LEU A 29 7.30 -10.41 10.94
N PHE A 30 7.15 -10.50 9.62
CA PHE A 30 6.81 -9.36 8.75
C PHE A 30 5.29 -9.25 8.66
N GLY A 31 4.74 -8.09 8.99
CA GLY A 31 3.31 -7.81 8.88
C GLY A 31 3.04 -6.67 7.91
N ALA A 32 2.02 -6.79 7.08
CA ALA A 32 1.47 -5.67 6.33
C ALA A 32 0.06 -5.32 6.83
N ILE A 33 -0.18 -4.03 7.07
CA ILE A 33 -1.45 -3.47 7.49
C ILE A 33 -2.07 -2.69 6.33
N THR A 34 -3.39 -2.84 6.17
CA THR A 34 -4.21 -2.05 5.26
C THR A 34 -5.49 -1.64 5.99
N ALA A 35 -5.99 -0.44 5.73
CA ALA A 35 -7.24 0.05 6.28
C ALA A 35 -7.77 1.24 5.47
N TRP A 36 -9.09 1.33 5.31
CA TRP A 36 -9.72 2.56 4.86
C TRP A 36 -9.92 3.49 6.04
N ILE A 37 -9.49 4.74 5.88
CA ILE A 37 -9.51 5.77 6.90
C ILE A 37 -10.34 6.95 6.39
N LYS A 38 -11.25 7.44 7.21
CA LYS A 38 -12.03 8.64 6.93
C LYS A 38 -12.04 9.54 8.15
N ILE A 39 -11.94 10.85 7.93
CA ILE A 39 -11.98 11.87 8.97
C ILE A 39 -13.15 12.82 8.76
N GLN A 40 -13.70 13.40 9.83
CA GLN A 40 -14.85 14.31 9.75
C GLN A 40 -14.59 15.74 10.28
N SER A 41 -13.63 15.93 11.19
CA SER A 41 -13.49 17.19 11.92
C SER A 41 -12.41 18.16 11.39
N ALA A 42 -11.45 17.69 10.58
CA ALA A 42 -10.39 18.53 10.01
C ALA A 42 -10.41 18.52 8.48
N ASN A 43 -9.97 19.60 7.82
CA ASN A 43 -9.87 19.70 6.35
C ASN A 43 -9.02 18.56 5.76
N SER A 44 -7.87 18.30 6.39
CA SER A 44 -7.00 17.15 6.12
C SER A 44 -6.17 16.84 7.37
N ALA A 45 -5.77 15.60 7.55
CA ALA A 45 -4.87 15.19 8.63
C ALA A 45 -3.98 14.03 8.20
N LEU A 46 -2.73 14.02 8.68
CA LEU A 46 -1.82 12.91 8.50
C LEU A 46 -2.10 11.85 9.56
N ILE A 47 -2.76 10.78 9.17
CA ILE A 47 -3.07 9.67 10.07
C ILE A 47 -1.93 8.66 10.06
N ARG A 48 -1.51 8.23 11.24
CA ARG A 48 -0.43 7.28 11.49
C ARG A 48 -0.99 6.04 12.15
N ALA A 49 -0.61 4.88 11.63
CA ALA A 49 -0.78 3.61 12.30
C ALA A 49 0.45 3.33 13.18
N SER A 50 0.23 2.92 14.42
CA SER A 50 1.25 2.54 15.40
C SER A 50 0.95 1.16 15.96
N LEU A 51 1.99 0.35 16.22
CA LEU A 51 1.85 -0.96 16.85
C LEU A 51 2.52 -0.95 18.22
N LYS A 52 1.77 -1.20 19.28
CA LYS A 52 2.31 -1.33 20.63
C LYS A 52 2.22 -2.79 21.08
N THR A 53 3.36 -3.40 21.31
CA THR A 53 3.47 -4.75 21.89
C THR A 53 3.79 -4.66 23.37
N GLU A 54 3.88 -5.80 24.05
CA GLU A 54 4.29 -5.88 25.46
C GLU A 54 5.71 -5.34 25.69
N ASN A 55 6.60 -5.48 24.70
CA ASN A 55 8.03 -5.17 24.84
C ASN A 55 8.46 -3.91 24.09
N ARG A 56 7.75 -3.52 23.02
CA ARG A 56 8.19 -2.45 22.10
C ARG A 56 7.00 -1.68 21.53
N THR A 57 7.23 -0.39 21.28
CA THR A 57 6.31 0.43 20.47
C THR A 57 6.95 0.72 19.12
N TYR A 58 6.23 0.37 18.05
CA TYR A 58 6.53 0.75 16.67
C TYR A 58 5.71 2.00 16.35
N ASN A 59 6.36 3.15 16.43
CA ASN A 59 5.70 4.47 16.39
C ASN A 59 5.05 4.78 15.03
N CYS A 60 5.55 4.20 13.95
CA CYS A 60 5.00 4.39 12.63
C CYS A 60 5.14 3.06 11.87
N ILE A 61 4.00 2.44 11.58
CA ILE A 61 3.94 1.25 10.73
C ILE A 61 3.21 1.54 9.42
N GLY A 62 2.72 2.76 9.21
CA GLY A 62 2.07 3.24 7.99
C GLY A 62 1.43 4.61 8.19
N THR A 63 1.29 5.38 7.12
CA THR A 63 0.67 6.72 7.15
C THR A 63 -0.29 6.92 5.97
N VAL A 64 -1.23 7.85 6.13
CA VAL A 64 -2.07 8.33 5.02
C VAL A 64 -2.47 9.78 5.27
N LEU A 65 -2.48 10.60 4.23
CA LEU A 65 -3.10 11.93 4.27
C LEU A 65 -4.60 11.77 4.03
N ALA A 66 -5.40 11.80 5.10
CA ALA A 66 -6.86 11.75 5.01
C ALA A 66 -7.44 13.14 4.79
N LYS A 67 -8.48 13.25 3.95
CA LYS A 67 -9.24 14.50 3.71
C LYS A 67 -10.64 14.41 4.30
N ASN A 68 -11.20 15.55 4.71
CA ASN A 68 -12.53 15.60 5.30
C ASN A 68 -13.57 14.92 4.40
N GLY A 69 -14.32 13.95 4.96
CA GLY A 69 -15.42 13.31 4.28
C GLY A 69 -15.02 12.25 3.25
N CYS A 70 -13.74 12.15 2.88
CA CYS A 70 -13.22 11.22 1.90
C CYS A 70 -12.64 9.96 2.56
N TRP A 71 -12.83 8.82 1.91
CA TRP A 71 -12.08 7.61 2.24
C TRP A 71 -10.66 7.73 1.69
N SER A 72 -9.68 7.36 2.50
CA SER A 72 -8.26 7.35 2.15
C SER A 72 -7.66 6.03 2.60
N PHE A 73 -6.87 5.41 1.74
CA PHE A 73 -6.36 4.06 1.99
C PHE A 73 -5.02 4.13 2.73
N LEU A 74 -5.00 3.72 4.00
CA LEU A 74 -3.78 3.58 4.78
C LEU A 74 -3.15 2.22 4.53
N LYS A 75 -1.82 2.26 4.41
CA LYS A 75 -1.03 1.08 4.14
C LYS A 75 0.29 1.15 4.86
N GLY A 76 0.77 -0.01 5.27
CA GLY A 76 1.89 -0.06 6.17
C GLY A 76 2.52 -1.43 6.29
N GLY A 77 3.72 -1.46 6.86
CA GLY A 77 4.45 -2.67 7.17
C GLY A 77 5.26 -2.55 8.45
N PHE A 78 5.51 -3.67 9.11
CA PHE A 78 6.36 -3.73 10.30
C PHE A 78 7.07 -5.07 10.40
N VAL A 79 8.15 -5.08 11.17
CA VAL A 79 8.94 -6.27 11.51
C VAL A 79 8.88 -6.45 13.02
N LEU A 80 8.51 -7.63 13.49
CA LEU A 80 8.56 -7.97 14.91
C LEU A 80 9.88 -8.62 15.26
N ASP A 81 10.64 -7.99 16.15
CA ASP A 81 11.92 -8.56 16.64
C ASP A 81 11.72 -9.67 17.68
N SER A 82 10.54 -9.75 18.30
CA SER A 82 10.19 -10.77 19.28
C SER A 82 8.70 -11.11 19.23
N PRO A 83 8.32 -12.36 19.58
CA PRO A 83 6.94 -12.77 19.75
C PRO A 83 6.19 -11.87 20.74
N SER A 84 4.90 -11.66 20.52
CA SER A 84 4.06 -10.98 21.51
C SER A 84 2.68 -11.62 21.59
N ASN A 85 2.22 -11.88 22.82
CA ASN A 85 0.91 -12.47 23.06
C ASN A 85 -0.20 -11.46 22.80
N LEU A 86 0.10 -10.17 23.04
CA LEU A 86 -0.83 -9.08 22.90
C LEU A 86 -0.18 -7.89 22.24
N ALA A 87 -0.80 -7.41 21.16
CA ALA A 87 -0.42 -6.16 20.54
C ALA A 87 -1.63 -5.28 20.25
N LEU A 88 -1.38 -3.99 20.20
CA LEU A 88 -2.34 -2.94 20.06
C LEU A 88 -2.01 -2.13 18.82
N LEU A 89 -2.89 -2.20 17.82
CA LEU A 89 -2.80 -1.39 16.61
C LEU A 89 -3.64 -0.12 16.82
N LEU A 90 -3.01 1.05 16.72
CA LEU A 90 -3.64 2.36 16.97
C LEU A 90 -3.56 3.22 15.71
N PHE A 91 -4.62 3.99 15.45
CA PHE A 91 -4.68 4.96 14.36
C PHE A 91 -4.87 6.34 14.93
N GLN A 92 -3.87 7.21 14.77
CA GLN A 92 -3.83 8.51 15.44
C GLN A 92 -3.42 9.60 14.46
N ASN A 93 -3.81 10.84 14.77
CA ASN A 93 -3.22 11.99 14.12
C ASN A 93 -1.72 12.06 14.45
N SER A 94 -0.88 12.35 13.46
CA SER A 94 0.56 12.47 13.65
C SER A 94 0.94 13.69 14.49
N ASP A 95 0.07 14.70 14.54
CA ASP A 95 0.23 15.91 15.36
C ASP A 95 -0.29 15.72 16.80
N ASP A 96 -0.69 14.51 17.18
CA ASP A 96 -1.30 14.16 18.49
C ASP A 96 -2.53 15.00 18.88
N LYS A 97 -3.14 15.68 17.90
CA LYS A 97 -4.42 16.37 18.06
C LYS A 97 -5.57 15.41 17.88
N ASP A 98 -6.59 15.56 18.72
CA ASP A 98 -7.80 14.75 18.65
C ASP A 98 -8.53 14.99 17.33
N ILE A 99 -8.87 13.89 16.67
CA ILE A 99 -9.59 13.91 15.39
C ILE A 99 -10.49 12.68 15.32
N ASP A 100 -11.70 12.88 14.83
CA ASP A 100 -12.63 11.78 14.62
C ASP A 100 -12.18 10.95 13.42
N ILE A 101 -11.79 9.70 13.68
CA ILE A 101 -11.28 8.75 12.69
C ILE A 101 -12.25 7.57 12.59
N THR A 102 -12.80 7.37 11.41
CA THR A 102 -13.56 6.18 11.04
C THR A 102 -12.65 5.21 10.29
N ILE A 103 -12.70 3.92 10.64
CA ILE A 103 -11.91 2.86 10.02
C ILE A 103 -12.83 1.81 9.43
N ASP A 104 -12.52 1.34 8.22
CA ASP A 104 -13.24 0.23 7.59
C ASP A 104 -12.29 -0.71 6.81
N SER A 105 -12.76 -1.95 6.60
CA SER A 105 -12.13 -3.00 5.80
C SER A 105 -10.64 -3.21 6.12
N SER A 106 -10.31 -3.21 7.42
CA SER A 106 -8.93 -3.38 7.87
C SER A 106 -8.46 -4.83 7.73
N SER A 107 -7.24 -5.01 7.21
CA SER A 107 -6.61 -6.32 7.05
C SER A 107 -5.15 -6.31 7.50
N LEU A 108 -4.74 -7.37 8.20
CA LEU A 108 -3.38 -7.60 8.65
C LEU A 108 -2.91 -8.95 8.08
N GLN A 109 -1.86 -8.90 7.25
CA GLN A 109 -1.30 -10.07 6.60
C GLN A 109 0.12 -10.34 7.13
N PRO A 110 0.37 -11.51 7.74
CA PRO A 110 1.72 -11.95 8.06
C PRO A 110 2.43 -12.55 6.83
N PHE A 111 3.75 -12.41 6.77
CA PHE A 111 4.63 -12.98 5.73
C PHE A 111 5.90 -13.52 6.36
N THR A 112 6.31 -14.73 5.98
CA THR A 112 7.64 -15.29 6.30
C THR A 112 8.78 -14.42 5.77
N ASP A 113 10.00 -14.53 6.32
CA ASP A 113 11.18 -13.85 5.75
C ASP A 113 11.38 -14.24 4.28
N GLN A 114 11.13 -15.51 3.94
CA GLN A 114 11.19 -15.96 2.56
C GLN A 114 10.12 -15.28 1.69
N GLU A 115 8.85 -15.23 2.11
CA GLU A 115 7.78 -14.55 1.36
C GLU A 115 8.01 -13.05 1.25
N TRP A 116 8.45 -12.41 2.34
CA TRP A 116 8.80 -11.00 2.37
C TRP A 116 9.95 -10.72 1.40
N ARG A 117 11.05 -11.47 1.49
CA ARG A 117 12.17 -11.36 0.56
C ARG A 117 11.79 -11.73 -0.86
N PHE A 118 10.92 -12.71 -1.07
CA PHE A 118 10.45 -13.10 -2.40
C PHE A 118 9.65 -11.96 -3.03
N ASN A 119 8.74 -11.33 -2.27
CA ASN A 119 8.04 -10.12 -2.70
C ASN A 119 9.01 -8.95 -2.98
N GLN A 120 10.12 -8.85 -2.25
CA GLN A 120 11.17 -7.85 -2.48
C GLN A 120 12.12 -8.23 -3.65
N GLN A 121 12.40 -9.50 -3.89
CA GLN A 121 13.33 -10.00 -4.92
C GLN A 121 12.64 -10.15 -6.27
N PHE A 122 11.33 -10.36 -6.30
CA PHE A 122 10.50 -10.19 -7.50
C PHE A 122 10.43 -8.73 -7.96
N MET A 123 11.09 -7.78 -7.27
CA MET A 123 11.59 -6.54 -7.87
C MET A 123 12.74 -6.81 -8.87
N ILE A 124 12.60 -7.84 -9.70
CA ILE A 124 13.52 -8.25 -10.78
C ILE A 124 14.12 -7.00 -11.41
N ASN A 125 15.43 -7.03 -11.63
CA ASN A 125 16.25 -5.98 -12.23
C ASN A 125 15.79 -5.69 -13.68
N THR A 126 14.60 -5.09 -13.81
CA THR A 126 14.03 -4.66 -15.07
C THR A 126 14.81 -3.45 -15.50
N ARG A 127 15.55 -3.56 -16.62
CA ARG A 127 16.11 -2.37 -17.26
C ARG A 127 14.94 -1.59 -17.84
N ALA A 128 14.52 -0.54 -17.13
CA ALA A 128 13.53 0.39 -17.65
C ALA A 128 14.09 1.03 -18.93
N VAL A 129 13.32 0.99 -20.00
CA VAL A 129 13.62 1.77 -21.21
C VAL A 129 12.83 3.06 -21.11
N THR A 130 13.53 4.16 -20.87
CA THR A 130 12.93 5.50 -20.90
C THR A 130 13.05 6.06 -22.31
N ILE A 131 11.91 6.31 -22.97
CA ILE A 131 11.89 6.96 -24.28
C ILE A 131 11.82 8.48 -24.06
N HIS A 132 12.86 9.20 -24.49
CA HIS A 132 12.88 10.66 -24.50
C HIS A 132 12.68 11.17 -25.92
N VAL A 133 11.74 12.09 -26.10
CA VAL A 133 11.49 12.77 -27.37
C VAL A 133 12.03 14.19 -27.26
N SER A 134 12.97 14.54 -28.14
CA SER A 134 13.61 15.85 -28.16
C SER A 134 13.62 16.46 -29.57
N ASP A 135 13.70 17.79 -29.66
CA ASP A 135 13.91 18.50 -30.92
C ASP A 135 15.36 18.36 -31.44
N GLN A 136 15.65 18.98 -32.58
CA GLN A 136 16.99 18.98 -33.19
C GLN A 136 18.06 19.66 -32.33
N GLN A 137 17.66 20.50 -31.36
CA GLN A 137 18.56 21.15 -30.40
C GLN A 137 18.69 20.36 -29.09
N GLY A 138 17.99 19.22 -28.94
CA GLY A 138 18.01 18.38 -27.75
C GLY A 138 17.01 18.77 -26.67
N ASN A 139 16.15 19.78 -26.88
CA ASN A 139 15.13 20.16 -25.90
C ASN A 139 13.99 19.14 -25.88
N ARG A 140 13.53 18.79 -24.68
CA ARG A 140 12.42 17.83 -24.50
C ARG A 140 11.13 18.39 -25.09
N LEU A 141 10.49 17.59 -25.96
CA LEU A 141 9.20 17.93 -26.53
C LEU A 141 8.07 17.53 -25.58
N GLN A 142 7.33 18.53 -25.08
CA GLN A 142 6.15 18.33 -24.23
C GLN A 142 4.95 17.90 -25.08
N GLY A 143 4.18 16.91 -24.62
CA GLY A 143 2.95 16.46 -25.29
C GLY A 143 3.15 15.61 -26.56
N ALA A 144 4.37 15.13 -26.81
CA ALA A 144 4.62 14.21 -27.91
C ALA A 144 3.88 12.87 -27.69
N ALA A 145 3.08 12.45 -28.67
CA ALA A 145 2.43 11.15 -28.67
C ALA A 145 3.36 10.10 -29.31
N ILE A 146 3.62 9.01 -28.59
CA ILE A 146 4.43 7.89 -29.08
C ILE A 146 3.49 6.70 -29.23
N THR A 147 3.42 6.14 -30.44
CA THR A 147 2.71 4.88 -30.67
C THR A 147 3.72 3.74 -30.69
N ILE A 148 3.59 2.81 -29.75
CA ILE A 148 4.41 1.60 -29.68
C ILE A 148 3.55 0.43 -30.20
N ASN A 149 4.06 -0.30 -31.19
CA ASN A 149 3.40 -1.48 -31.73
C ASN A 149 3.58 -2.68 -30.78
N GLN A 150 2.51 -3.42 -30.49
CA GLN A 150 2.54 -4.62 -29.65
C GLN A 150 3.53 -5.69 -30.16
N ASN A 151 3.64 -5.90 -31.47
CA ASN A 151 4.58 -6.88 -32.04
C ASN A 151 6.04 -6.48 -31.74
N TRP A 152 6.35 -5.19 -31.80
CA TRP A 152 7.68 -4.69 -31.47
C TRP A 152 8.07 -5.01 -30.02
N PHE A 153 7.09 -4.91 -29.10
CA PHE A 153 7.28 -5.27 -27.69
C PHE A 153 7.52 -6.77 -27.52
N VAL A 154 6.68 -7.61 -28.13
CA VAL A 154 6.78 -9.09 -28.05
C VAL A 154 8.13 -9.59 -28.56
N GLU A 155 8.66 -9.00 -29.63
CA GLU A 155 9.96 -9.37 -30.20
C GLU A 155 11.16 -9.03 -29.31
N ARG A 156 11.01 -8.13 -28.32
CA ARG A 156 12.14 -7.48 -27.62
C ARG A 156 12.12 -7.63 -26.10
N PHE A 157 10.96 -7.93 -25.51
CA PHE A 157 10.80 -8.03 -24.07
C PHE A 157 10.19 -9.38 -23.69
N ASN A 158 10.79 -10.01 -22.68
CA ASN A 158 10.32 -11.25 -22.08
C ASN A 158 9.61 -11.04 -20.74
N ALA A 159 9.55 -9.79 -20.25
CA ALA A 159 8.84 -9.40 -19.04
C ALA A 159 8.15 -8.04 -19.19
N ALA A 160 7.05 -7.84 -18.48
CA ALA A 160 6.25 -6.62 -18.45
C ALA A 160 5.93 -6.20 -17.02
N VAL A 161 5.87 -4.88 -16.78
CA VAL A 161 5.38 -4.27 -15.55
C VAL A 161 4.29 -3.29 -15.95
N PHE A 162 3.12 -3.38 -15.34
CA PHE A 162 2.05 -2.42 -15.60
C PHE A 162 2.25 -1.21 -14.72
N GLU A 163 2.17 -0.02 -15.30
CA GLU A 163 2.61 1.20 -14.61
C GLU A 163 1.63 1.57 -13.51
N ASN A 164 0.33 1.51 -13.81
CA ASN A 164 -0.72 1.94 -12.88
C ASN A 164 -1.86 0.93 -12.77
N GLU A 165 -2.01 0.04 -13.75
CA GLU A 165 -3.21 -0.75 -13.96
C GLU A 165 -3.41 -1.83 -12.90
N LEU A 166 -2.35 -2.19 -12.16
CA LEU A 166 -2.40 -3.10 -11.02
C LEU A 166 -2.37 -2.38 -9.66
N LYS A 167 -2.35 -1.04 -9.65
CA LYS A 167 -2.37 -0.26 -8.42
C LYS A 167 -3.80 -0.08 -7.92
N TRP A 168 -3.93 -0.05 -6.60
CA TRP A 168 -5.22 0.00 -5.92
C TRP A 168 -6.09 1.19 -6.35
N TYR A 169 -5.53 2.38 -6.59
CA TYR A 169 -6.32 3.54 -7.04
C TYR A 169 -6.88 3.39 -8.45
N ALA A 170 -6.29 2.50 -9.27
CA ALA A 170 -6.79 2.17 -10.60
C ALA A 170 -7.82 1.04 -10.53
N THR A 171 -7.59 0.04 -9.67
CA THR A 171 -8.44 -1.14 -9.57
C THR A 171 -9.60 -1.02 -8.57
N GLU A 172 -9.55 -0.08 -7.63
CA GLU A 172 -10.59 0.20 -6.63
C GLU A 172 -10.58 1.70 -6.23
N PRO A 173 -11.01 2.61 -7.13
CA PRO A 173 -11.01 4.05 -6.84
C PRO A 173 -12.03 4.43 -5.76
N ASP A 174 -13.14 3.67 -5.65
CA ASP A 174 -14.14 3.80 -4.61
C ASP A 174 -14.18 2.50 -3.80
N GLN A 175 -14.29 2.62 -2.47
CA GLN A 175 -14.40 1.48 -1.56
C GLN A 175 -15.47 0.49 -2.02
N GLY A 176 -15.08 -0.78 -2.17
CA GLY A 176 -15.95 -1.89 -2.55
C GLY A 176 -16.31 -1.93 -4.04
N LYS A 177 -15.81 -1.00 -4.87
CA LYS A 177 -16.05 -0.98 -6.32
C LYS A 177 -14.77 -1.31 -7.08
N THR A 178 -14.53 -2.60 -7.28
CA THR A 178 -13.36 -3.05 -8.02
C THR A 178 -13.59 -3.05 -9.54
N ASN A 179 -12.55 -2.71 -10.30
CA ASN A 179 -12.50 -2.80 -11.76
C ASN A 179 -11.11 -3.27 -12.22
N TYR A 180 -11.03 -4.52 -12.66
CA TYR A 180 -9.79 -5.13 -13.18
C TYR A 180 -9.75 -5.22 -14.70
N THR A 181 -10.74 -4.69 -15.43
CA THR A 181 -10.89 -4.94 -16.87
C THR A 181 -9.63 -4.63 -17.69
N LEU A 182 -9.00 -3.46 -17.45
CA LEU A 182 -7.79 -3.08 -18.17
C LEU A 182 -6.58 -3.97 -17.78
N ALA A 183 -6.42 -4.25 -16.48
CA ALA A 183 -5.37 -5.12 -15.98
C ALA A 183 -5.50 -6.55 -16.53
N ASP A 184 -6.74 -7.07 -16.61
CA ASP A 184 -7.05 -8.39 -17.15
C ASP A 184 -6.72 -8.46 -18.64
N GLN A 185 -7.10 -7.45 -19.43
CA GLN A 185 -6.75 -7.38 -20.85
C GLN A 185 -5.22 -7.36 -21.07
N MET A 186 -4.49 -6.60 -20.25
CA MET A 186 -3.03 -6.56 -20.33
C MET A 186 -2.39 -7.88 -19.89
N LEU A 187 -2.94 -8.55 -18.87
CA LEU A 187 -2.52 -9.88 -18.41
C LEU A 187 -2.77 -10.95 -19.48
N GLU A 188 -3.92 -10.89 -20.16
CA GLU A 188 -4.24 -11.77 -21.28
C GLU A 188 -3.24 -11.62 -22.42
N PHE A 189 -2.92 -10.36 -22.80
CA PHE A 189 -1.94 -10.07 -23.84
C PHE A 189 -0.57 -10.67 -23.55
N VAL A 190 -0.01 -10.41 -22.35
CA VAL A 190 1.34 -10.92 -22.00
C VAL A 190 1.35 -12.44 -21.84
N ARG A 191 0.28 -13.05 -21.30
CA ARG A 191 0.15 -14.51 -21.21
C ARG A 191 0.09 -15.17 -22.59
N ALA A 192 -0.67 -14.59 -23.53
CA ALA A 192 -0.79 -15.12 -24.89
C ALA A 192 0.57 -15.17 -25.63
N HIS A 193 1.50 -14.30 -25.26
CA HIS A 193 2.84 -14.21 -25.84
C HIS A 193 3.95 -14.80 -24.94
N GLN A 194 3.58 -15.54 -23.88
CA GLN A 194 4.52 -16.16 -22.93
C GLN A 194 5.48 -15.16 -22.26
N ILE A 195 5.03 -13.91 -22.08
CA ILE A 195 5.76 -12.83 -21.41
C ILE A 195 5.42 -12.84 -19.91
N ILE A 196 6.43 -12.75 -19.06
CA ILE A 196 6.25 -12.75 -17.60
C ILE A 196 5.75 -11.37 -17.16
N ALA A 197 4.56 -11.31 -16.54
CA ALA A 197 4.08 -10.09 -15.91
C ALA A 197 4.56 -9.99 -14.46
N ARG A 198 5.05 -8.82 -14.05
CA ARG A 198 5.37 -8.50 -12.67
C ARG A 198 4.27 -7.62 -12.08
N GLY A 199 3.77 -8.02 -10.92
CA GLY A 199 2.84 -7.20 -10.14
C GLY A 199 3.50 -5.89 -9.69
N HIS A 200 2.88 -4.77 -10.02
CA HIS A 200 3.33 -3.44 -9.62
C HIS A 200 2.12 -2.54 -9.35
N ASN A 201 1.63 -2.51 -8.13
CA ASN A 201 2.09 -3.22 -6.95
C ASN A 201 0.91 -3.44 -6.00
N ILE A 202 1.00 -4.50 -5.19
CA ILE A 202 0.07 -4.63 -4.07
C ILE A 202 0.38 -3.53 -3.04
N PHE A 203 1.64 -3.06 -2.91
CA PHE A 203 2.06 -2.03 -1.95
C PHE A 203 2.94 -0.87 -2.47
N TRP A 204 2.40 0.37 -2.50
CA TRP A 204 3.13 1.65 -2.74
C TRP A 204 2.74 2.72 -1.69
N GLU A 205 3.72 3.51 -1.24
CA GLU A 205 3.60 4.70 -0.37
C GLU A 205 3.70 6.02 -1.18
N ASP A 206 2.95 6.18 -2.27
CA ASP A 206 2.92 7.47 -3.00
C ASP A 206 1.57 8.18 -2.73
N PRO A 207 1.58 9.40 -2.15
CA PRO A 207 0.37 10.16 -1.79
C PRO A 207 -0.42 10.73 -2.96
#